data_AF-A0A1Q5RC86-F1
#
_entry.id   AF-A0A1Q5RC86-F1
#
_cell.length_a   1.000
_cell.length_b   1.000
_cell.length_c   1.000
_cell.angle_alpha   90.00
_cell.angle_beta   90.00
_cell.angle_gamma   90.00
#
_symmetry.space_group_name_H-M   'P 1'
#
loop_
_entity.id
_entity.type
_entity.pdbx_description
1 polymer ?
#
loop_
_entity_poly.entity_id
_entity_poly.type
_entity_poly.pdbx_seq_one_letter_code
_entity_poly.pdbx_strand_id
1 'polypeptide(L)'
;APKEAKREAAPAAAPAMPAGPAVFPNAVDPKYAKETEGKQRMHSCLDQYNANKTTGGNAGMKWIQKGGGYYSECNKHLKGA
;
A
#
# COMPACT_ATOMS: atom_id res chain seq x y z
N ALA A 1 -31.22 -22.24 31.31
CA ALA A 1 -31.40 -20.91 30.72
C ALA A 1 -30.03 -20.31 30.43
N PRO A 2 -29.87 -19.61 29.29
CA PRO A 2 -29.14 -18.35 29.37
C PRO A 2 -29.88 -17.23 28.63
N LYS A 3 -29.88 -16.05 29.24
CA LYS A 3 -30.31 -14.79 28.64
C LYS A 3 -29.11 -13.96 28.19
N GLU A 4 -29.38 -13.19 27.13
CA GLU A 4 -28.84 -11.85 26.82
C GLU A 4 -27.38 -11.71 26.36
N ALA A 5 -27.20 -11.12 25.17
CA ALA A 5 -26.85 -9.71 25.06
C ALA A 5 -26.71 -9.30 23.58
N LYS A 6 -27.58 -8.38 23.17
CA LYS A 6 -27.62 -7.67 21.89
C LYS A 6 -26.33 -6.88 21.68
N ARG A 7 -25.58 -7.16 20.62
CA ARG A 7 -24.51 -6.27 20.12
C ARG A 7 -25.07 -5.42 18.99
N GLU A 8 -25.04 -4.11 19.20
CA GLU A 8 -25.21 -3.08 18.18
C GLU A 8 -24.37 -3.40 16.93
N ALA A 9 -25.02 -3.32 15.77
CA ALA A 9 -24.41 -3.50 14.47
C ALA A 9 -23.57 -2.26 14.14
N ALA A 10 -22.25 -2.44 14.08
CA ALA A 10 -21.35 -1.50 13.43
C ALA A 10 -21.72 -1.37 11.93
N PRO A 11 -21.56 -0.19 11.31
CA PRO A 11 -21.90 -0.02 9.90
C PRO A 11 -21.11 -1.02 9.05
N ALA A 12 -21.84 -1.75 8.21
CA ALA A 12 -21.29 -2.73 7.31
C ALA A 12 -20.18 -2.08 6.46
N ALA A 13 -18.95 -2.57 6.62
CA ALA A 13 -17.87 -2.24 5.71
C ALA A 13 -18.35 -2.55 4.29
N ALA A 14 -18.24 -1.55 3.40
CA ALA A 14 -18.43 -1.76 1.97
C ALA A 14 -17.64 -3.01 1.54
N PRO A 15 -18.17 -3.83 0.60
CA PRO A 15 -17.47 -5.03 0.17
C PRO A 15 -16.06 -4.63 -0.23
N ALA A 16 -15.07 -5.21 0.44
CA ALA A 16 -13.69 -5.05 0.02
C ALA A 16 -13.66 -5.44 -1.45
N MET A 17 -13.42 -4.47 -2.34
CA MET A 17 -13.08 -4.78 -3.72
C MET A 17 -11.99 -5.86 -3.64
N PRO A 18 -12.06 -6.95 -4.43
CA PRO A 18 -11.04 -7.97 -4.39
C PRO A 18 -9.71 -7.22 -4.46
N ALA A 19 -8.89 -7.34 -3.42
CA ALA A 19 -7.64 -6.62 -3.34
C ALA A 19 -6.80 -7.16 -4.49
N GLY A 20 -6.84 -6.47 -5.62
CA GLY A 20 -5.97 -6.74 -6.74
C GLY A 20 -4.51 -6.62 -6.28
N PRO A 21 -3.55 -7.19 -7.01
CA PRO A 21 -2.15 -7.01 -6.67
C PRO A 21 -1.83 -5.52 -6.55
N ALA A 22 -1.05 -5.14 -5.53
CA ALA A 22 -0.61 -3.77 -5.41
C ALA A 22 0.22 -3.37 -6.63
N VAL A 23 -0.04 -2.17 -7.12
CA VAL A 23 0.65 -1.62 -8.28
C VAL A 23 1.94 -0.97 -7.79
N PHE A 24 3.08 -1.51 -8.22
CA PHE A 24 4.40 -0.96 -7.94
C PHE A 24 5.01 -0.34 -9.20
N PRO A 25 5.92 0.65 -9.06
CA PRO A 25 6.69 1.15 -10.18
C PRO A 25 7.68 0.07 -10.65
N ASN A 26 7.88 -0.08 -11.95
CA ASN A 26 8.83 -1.07 -12.51
C ASN A 26 10.30 -0.65 -12.34
N ALA A 27 10.55 0.65 -12.18
CA ALA A 27 11.90 1.21 -12.03
C ALA A 27 11.86 2.45 -11.14
N VAL A 28 13.03 2.85 -10.63
CA VAL A 28 13.21 4.15 -9.99
C VAL A 28 12.98 5.25 -11.02
N ASP A 29 12.23 6.27 -10.64
CA ASP A 29 11.99 7.44 -11.48
C ASP A 29 13.31 8.20 -11.71
N PRO A 30 13.73 8.42 -12.97
CA PRO A 30 14.99 9.07 -13.28
C PRO A 30 15.08 10.51 -12.74
N LYS A 31 13.96 11.15 -12.37
CA LYS A 31 14.00 12.47 -11.71
C LYS A 31 14.73 12.44 -10.36
N TYR A 32 14.83 11.27 -9.71
CA TYR A 32 15.55 11.08 -8.46
C TYR A 32 17.00 10.64 -8.65
N ALA A 33 17.51 10.52 -9.88
CA ALA A 33 18.84 9.97 -10.15
C ALA A 33 20.01 10.70 -9.44
N LYS A 34 19.80 11.93 -8.97
CA LYS A 34 20.79 12.71 -8.20
C LYS A 34 20.82 12.39 -6.71
N GLU A 35 19.86 11.61 -6.20
CA GLU A 35 19.77 11.24 -4.79
C GLU A 35 20.51 9.93 -4.50
N THR A 36 20.63 9.55 -3.23
CA THR A 36 21.12 8.21 -2.87
C THR A 36 20.11 7.14 -3.28
N GLU A 37 20.57 5.94 -3.61
CA GLU A 37 19.73 4.84 -4.09
C GLU A 37 18.54 4.52 -3.17
N GLY A 38 18.73 4.68 -1.85
CA GLY A 38 17.65 4.53 -0.87
C GLY A 38 16.54 5.58 -1.02
N LYS A 39 16.91 6.85 -1.23
CA LYS A 39 15.94 7.94 -1.42
C LYS A 39 15.25 7.86 -2.78
N GLN A 40 16.02 7.51 -3.81
CA GLN A 40 15.52 7.19 -5.15
C GLN A 40 14.35 6.21 -5.12
N ARG A 41 14.52 5.05 -4.47
CA ARG A 41 13.46 4.06 -4.30
C ARG A 41 12.31 4.60 -3.45
N MET A 42 12.61 5.27 -2.34
CA MET A 42 11.59 5.84 -1.46
C MET A 42 10.65 6.80 -2.19
N HIS A 43 11.19 7.77 -2.91
CA HIS A 43 10.38 8.75 -3.59
C HIS A 43 9.61 8.15 -4.77
N SER A 44 10.24 7.25 -5.54
CA SER A 44 9.55 6.52 -6.62
C SER A 44 8.37 5.70 -6.09
N CYS A 45 8.56 4.99 -4.97
CA CYS A 45 7.48 4.29 -4.30
C CYS A 45 6.41 5.24 -3.76
N LEU A 46 6.80 6.39 -3.22
CA LEU A 46 5.86 7.36 -2.66
C LEU A 46 4.94 7.95 -3.74
N ASP A 47 5.49 8.25 -4.91
CA ASP A 47 4.72 8.75 -6.03
C ASP A 47 3.69 7.72 -6.51
N GLN A 48 4.11 6.46 -6.69
CA GLN A 48 3.19 5.41 -7.09
C GLN A 48 2.14 5.16 -6.00
N TYR A 49 2.52 5.17 -4.73
CA TYR A 49 1.58 5.05 -3.61
C TYR A 49 0.50 6.14 -3.66
N ASN A 50 0.89 7.39 -3.92
CA ASN A 50 -0.03 8.51 -4.04
C ASN A 50 -0.92 8.42 -5.28
N ALA A 51 -0.36 8.04 -6.43
CA ALA A 51 -1.14 7.79 -7.65
C ALA A 51 -2.20 6.71 -7.42
N ASN A 52 -1.81 5.62 -6.75
CA ASN A 52 -2.66 4.50 -6.40
C ASN A 52 -3.80 4.85 -5.43
N LYS A 53 -3.71 5.95 -4.67
CA LYS A 53 -4.80 6.38 -3.77
C LYS A 53 -6.08 6.70 -4.54
N THR A 54 -5.94 7.12 -5.80
CA THR A 54 -7.09 7.47 -6.66
C THR A 54 -7.73 6.25 -7.31
N THR A 55 -6.96 5.19 -7.54
CA THR A 55 -7.40 3.98 -8.26
C THR A 55 -7.63 2.77 -7.35
N GLY A 56 -7.29 2.87 -6.07
CA GLY A 56 -7.26 1.71 -5.17
C GLY A 56 -6.06 0.78 -5.39
N GLY A 57 -5.06 1.20 -6.17
CA GLY A 57 -3.88 0.39 -6.53
C GLY A 57 -2.93 0.03 -5.37
N ASN A 58 -3.20 0.52 -4.16
CA ASN A 58 -2.43 0.16 -2.96
C ASN A 58 -2.85 -1.19 -2.36
N ALA A 59 -3.88 -1.84 -2.89
CA ALA A 59 -4.41 -3.12 -2.39
C ALA A 59 -4.75 -3.07 -0.88
N GLY A 60 -5.22 -1.92 -0.38
CA GLY A 60 -5.50 -1.69 1.03
C GLY A 60 -4.26 -1.54 1.93
N MET A 61 -3.04 -1.56 1.38
CA MET A 61 -1.82 -1.33 2.16
C MET A 61 -1.65 0.13 2.55
N LYS A 62 -1.21 0.35 3.79
CA LYS A 62 -0.69 1.65 4.23
C LYS A 62 0.74 1.83 3.73
N TRP A 63 1.20 3.08 3.63
CA TRP A 63 2.57 3.42 3.25
C TRP A 63 3.62 2.60 4.02
N ILE A 64 3.53 2.62 5.36
CA ILE A 64 4.30 1.82 6.31
C ILE A 64 3.33 1.28 7.36
N GLN A 65 3.45 -0.01 7.71
CA GLN A 65 2.69 -0.63 8.80
C GLN A 65 3.47 -1.75 9.48
N LYS A 66 3.03 -2.18 10.67
CA LYS A 66 3.66 -3.31 11.37
C LYS A 66 3.62 -4.55 10.47
N GLY A 67 4.79 -5.14 10.22
CA GLY A 67 4.92 -6.31 9.34
C GLY A 67 5.00 -6.01 7.84
N GLY A 68 5.10 -4.73 7.42
CA GLY A 68 5.33 -4.39 6.01
C GLY A 68 4.68 -3.07 5.60
N GLY A 69 3.90 -3.12 4.53
CA GLY A 69 3.29 -1.94 3.91
C GLY A 69 3.84 -1.68 2.53
N TYR A 70 3.21 -0.73 1.86
CA TYR A 70 3.43 -0.47 0.45
C TYR A 70 4.92 -0.19 0.14
N TYR A 71 5.59 0.64 0.95
CA TYR A 71 7.00 0.96 0.71
C TYR A 71 7.91 -0.27 0.84
N SER A 72 7.67 -1.15 1.82
CA SER A 72 8.48 -2.35 2.01
C SER A 72 8.40 -3.27 0.79
N GLU A 73 7.18 -3.51 0.30
CA GLU A 73 6.96 -4.36 -0.88
C GLU A 73 7.45 -3.70 -2.17
N CYS A 74 7.21 -2.40 -2.35
CA CYS A 74 7.72 -1.63 -3.47
C CYS A 74 9.26 -1.62 -3.51
N ASN A 75 9.91 -1.42 -2.37
CA ASN A 75 11.37 -1.43 -2.28
C ASN A 75 11.95 -2.83 -2.55
N LYS A 76 11.26 -3.91 -2.16
CA LYS A 76 11.65 -5.28 -2.56
C LYS A 76 11.50 -5.47 -4.07
N HIS A 77 10.40 -5.01 -4.65
CA HIS A 77 10.14 -5.08 -6.09
C HIS A 77 11.24 -4.34 -6.87
N LEU A 78 11.56 -3.10 -6.50
CA LEU A 78 12.61 -2.30 -7.14
C LEU A 78 14.04 -2.79 -6.90
N LYS A 79 14.29 -3.58 -5.85
CA LYS A 79 15.61 -4.20 -5.60
C LYS A 79 15.81 -5.52 -6.33
N GLY A 80 14.72 -6.20 -6.69
CA GLY A 80 14.73 -7.46 -7.43
C GLY A 80 14.47 -7.30 -8.94
N ALA A 81 14.17 -6.08 -9.39
CA ALA A 81 14.04 -5.69 -10.78
C ALA A 81 15.40 -5.41 -11.43
#